data_AF-A0A3P8KUV9-F1
#
_entry.id   AF-A0A3P8KUV9-F1
#
_cell.length_a   1.000
_cell.length_b   1.000
_cell.length_c   1.000
_cell.angle_alpha   90.00
_cell.angle_beta   90.00
_cell.angle_gamma   90.00
#
_symmetry.space_group_name_H-M   'P 1'
#
loop_
_entity.id
_entity.type
_entity.pdbx_description
1 polymer ?
#
loop_
_entity_poly.entity_id
_entity_poly.type
_entity_poly.pdbx_seq_one_letter_code
_entity_poly.pdbx_strand_id
1 'polypeptide(L)' 'MHIDAPNVRNIRETLLSDNWYTLKTYTFELLRRDGRWQEQSREAYDRGNGAVILLYSREKKTVVLIRQFRFPGLD' A
#
# COMPACT_ATOMS: atom_id res chain seq x y z
N MET A 1 -10.24 25.98 -3.02
CA MET A 1 -9.58 24.68 -2.77
C MET A 1 -10.02 23.77 -3.91
N HIS A 2 -9.25 23.74 -5.02
CA HIS A 2 -9.57 22.84 -6.13
C HIS A 2 -9.23 21.42 -5.69
N ILE A 3 -10.27 20.61 -5.49
CA ILE A 3 -10.10 19.17 -5.48
C ILE A 3 -9.91 18.80 -6.95
N ASP A 4 -8.66 18.73 -7.39
CA ASP A 4 -8.34 18.12 -8.68
C ASP A 4 -8.91 16.70 -8.62
N ALA A 5 -9.92 16.44 -9.46
CA ALA A 5 -10.44 15.09 -9.61
C ALA A 5 -9.25 14.18 -9.93
N PRO A 6 -9.11 13.02 -9.26
CA PRO A 6 -7.99 12.14 -9.54
C PRO A 6 -8.01 11.78 -11.03
N ASN A 7 -6.83 11.79 -11.65
CA ASN A 7 -6.59 11.44 -13.06
C ASN A 7 -6.83 9.94 -13.36
N VAL A 8 -7.83 9.33 -12.71
CA VAL A 8 -8.10 7.89 -12.67
C VAL A 8 -9.56 7.66 -13.01
N ARG A 9 -9.83 6.70 -13.91
CA ARG A 9 -11.20 6.28 -14.26
C ARG A 9 -11.29 4.77 -14.49
N ASN A 10 -12.51 4.27 -14.67
CA ASN A 10 -12.81 2.88 -15.05
C ASN A 10 -12.13 1.85 -14.13
N ILE A 11 -12.16 2.11 -12.82
CA ILE A 11 -11.57 1.21 -11.82
C ILE A 11 -12.40 -0.07 -11.77
N ARG A 12 -11.73 -1.20 -11.94
CA ARG A 12 -12.27 -2.55 -11.80
C ARG A 12 -11.44 -3.30 -10.78
N GLU A 13 -12.09 -4.10 -9.97
CA GLU A 13 -11.45 -4.93 -8.95
C GLU A 13 -11.73 -6.41 -9.26
N THR A 14 -10.68 -7.22 -9.20
CA THR A 14 -10.76 -8.67 -9.25
C THR A 14 -10.14 -9.24 -7.99
N LEU A 15 -10.92 -9.99 -7.21
CA LEU A 15 -10.42 -10.74 -6.06
C LEU A 15 -9.60 -11.94 -6.56
N LEU A 16 -8.34 -12.03 -6.15
CA LEU A 16 -7.44 -13.16 -6.47
C LEU A 16 -7.38 -14.20 -5.35
N SER A 17 -7.42 -13.76 -4.09
CA SER A 17 -7.41 -14.64 -2.92
C SER A 17 -8.06 -13.94 -1.72
N ASP A 18 -8.90 -14.66 -0.99
CA ASP A 18 -9.55 -14.20 0.25
C ASP A 18 -9.40 -15.26 1.34
N ASN A 19 -8.15 -15.47 1.77
CA ASN A 19 -7.84 -16.43 2.83
C ASN A 19 -7.56 -15.68 4.14
N TRP A 20 -6.29 -15.36 4.43
CA TRP A 20 -5.92 -14.64 5.66
C TRP A 20 -5.84 -13.11 5.48
N TYR A 21 -5.62 -12.68 4.24
CA TYR A 21 -5.57 -11.28 3.81
C TYR A 21 -6.13 -11.24 2.38
N THR A 22 -6.77 -10.13 2.02
CA THR A 22 -7.42 -10.01 0.72
C THR A 22 -6.40 -9.54 -0.32
N LEU A 23 -6.14 -10.38 -1.33
CA LEU A 23 -5.34 -10.06 -2.50
C LEU A 23 -6.27 -9.66 -3.64
N LYS A 24 -6.14 -8.42 -4.11
CA LYS A 24 -6.99 -7.86 -5.18
C LYS A 24 -6.11 -7.35 -6.31
N THR A 25 -6.55 -7.59 -7.53
CA THR A 25 -6.03 -6.90 -8.71
C THR A 25 -6.95 -5.73 -9.03
N TYR A 26 -6.38 -4.52 -9.04
CA TYR A 26 -7.05 -3.32 -9.50
C TYR A 26 -6.61 -2.99 -10.92
N THR A 27 -7.57 -2.94 -11.84
CA THR A 27 -7.38 -2.45 -13.20
C THR A 27 -8.01 -1.08 -13.31
N PHE A 28 -7.26 -0.07 -13.75
CA PHE A 28 -7.76 1.30 -13.88
C PHE A 28 -7.08 2.02 -15.04
N GLU A 29 -7.73 3.05 -15.56
CA GLU A 29 -7.12 3.94 -16.54
C GLU A 29 -6.56 5.19 -15.86
N LEU A 30 -5.29 5.48 -16.08
CA LEU A 30 -4.61 6.68 -15.59
C LEU A 30 -4.38 7.65 -16.76
N LEU A 31 -4.75 8.92 -16.58
CA LEU A 31 -4.41 10.00 -17.50
C LEU A 31 -2.94 10.35 -17.34
N ARG A 32 -2.14 10.07 -18.36
CA ARG A 32 -0.73 10.43 -18.42
C ARG A 32 -0.57 11.94 -18.63
N ARG A 33 0.63 12.44 -18.34
CA ARG A 33 1.00 13.85 -18.53
C ARG A 33 0.88 14.33 -19.98
N ASP A 34 0.92 13.40 -20.94
CA ASP A 34 0.76 13.68 -22.37
C ASP A 34 -0.71 13.66 -22.83
N GLY A 35 -1.66 13.60 -21.89
CA GLY A 35 -3.10 13.60 -22.18
C GLY A 35 -3.66 12.26 -22.63
N ARG A 36 -2.86 11.19 -22.70
CA ARG A 36 -3.33 9.87 -23.10
C ARG A 36 -3.77 9.05 -21.90
N TRP A 37 -4.89 8.35 -22.05
CA TRP A 37 -5.33 7.34 -21.08
C TRP A 37 -4.54 6.06 -21.27
N GLN A 38 -4.08 5.49 -20.15
CA GLN A 38 -3.38 4.22 -20.14
C GLN A 38 -4.00 3.30 -19.10
N GLU A 39 -4.37 2.09 -19.52
CA GLU A 39 -4.74 1.02 -18.59
C GLU A 39 -3.53 0.53 -17.80
N GLN A 40 -3.73 0.35 -16.50
CA GLN A 40 -2.75 -0.23 -15.58
C GLN A 40 -3.44 -1.30 -14.75
N SER A 41 -2.72 -2.37 -14.47
CA SER A 41 -3.12 -3.42 -13.53
C SER A 41 -2.13 -3.48 -12.37
N ARG A 42 -2.63 -3.54 -11.14
CA ARG A 42 -1.82 -3.61 -9.92
C ARG A 42 -2.43 -4.60 -8.95
N GLU A 43 -1.60 -5.50 -8.44
CA GLU A 43 -1.94 -6.32 -7.29
C GLU A 43 -1.72 -5.51 -6.01
N ALA A 44 -2.75 -5.44 -5.18
CA ALA A 44 -2.68 -4.80 -3.86
C ALA A 44 -3.07 -5.84 -2.81
N TYR A 45 -2.18 -5.97 -1.83
CA TYR A 45 -2.34 -6.89 -0.72
C TYR A 45 -2.78 -6.11 0.51
N ASP A 46 -4.05 -6.21 0.86
CA ASP A 46 -4.61 -5.48 2.00
C ASP A 46 -4.34 -6.24 3.30
N ARG A 47 -3.38 -5.72 4.09
CA ARG A 47 -3.04 -6.23 5.43
C ARG A 47 -3.68 -5.41 6.56
N GLY A 48 -4.57 -4.46 6.22
CA GLY A 48 -5.12 -3.49 7.17
C GLY A 48 -4.10 -2.42 7.60
N ASN A 49 -4.48 -1.63 8.60
CA ASN A 49 -3.66 -0.54 9.13
C ASN A 49 -2.81 -1.01 10.33
N GLY A 50 -1.59 -0.49 10.44
CA GLY A 50 -0.70 -0.72 11.58
C GLY A 50 -0.35 0.58 12.31
N ALA A 51 0.03 0.46 13.58
CA ALA A 51 0.60 1.55 14.36
C ALA A 51 2.03 1.19 14.81
N VAL A 52 2.91 2.18 14.86
CA VAL A 52 4.31 2.03 15.29
C VAL A 52 4.66 3.15 16.27
N ILE A 53 5.46 2.82 17.28
CA ILE A 53 6.02 3.78 18.25
C ILE A 53 7.55 3.64 18.29
N LEU A 54 8.25 4.77 18.41
CA LEU A 54 9.69 4.82 18.63
C LEU A 54 9.97 5.42 20.01
N LEU A 55 10.58 4.63 20.89
CA LEU A 55 10.97 5.09 22.22
C LEU A 55 12.42 5.58 22.20
N TYR A 56 12.65 6.82 22.64
CA TYR A 56 13.96 7.46 22.68
C TYR A 56 14.28 8.04 24.06
N SER A 57 15.49 7.79 24.56
CA SER A 57 16.02 8.39 25.77
C SER A 57 16.97 9.54 25.43
N ARG A 58 16.60 10.76 25.80
CA ARG A 58 17.43 11.97 25.58
C ARG A 58 18.73 11.97 26.39
N GLU A 59 18.66 11.54 27.64
CA GLU A 59 19.80 11.50 28.56
C GLU A 59 20.85 10.48 28.09
N LYS A 60 20.40 9.27 27.73
CA LYS A 60 21.28 8.17 27.32
C LYS A 60 21.63 8.20 25.83
N LYS A 61 20.93 9.01 25.05
CA LYS A 61 21.00 9.03 23.57
C LYS A 61 20.77 7.65 22.94
N THR A 62 19.86 6.86 23.51
CA THR A 62 19.56 5.49 23.05
C THR A 62 18.11 5.33 22.62
N VAL A 63 17.85 4.30 21.82
CA VAL A 63 16.51 3.86 21.39
C VAL A 63 16.17 2.50 21.98
N VAL A 64 14.88 2.24 22.20
CA VAL A 64 14.39 0.90 22.57
C VAL A 64 13.74 0.27 21.33
N LEU A 65 14.19 -0.93 20.99
CA LEU A 65 13.69 -1.71 19.87
C LEU A 65 13.32 -3.12 20.35
N ILE A 66 12.42 -3.77 19.61
CA ILE A 66 12.12 -5.19 19.81
C ILE A 66 12.80 -6.02 18.71
N ARG A 67 13.28 -7.21 19.07
CA ARG A 67 13.78 -8.22 18.11
C ARG A 67 12.91 -9.45 18.20
N GLN A 68 12.28 -9.81 17.09
CA GLN A 68 11.42 -10.98 16.98
C GLN A 68 11.73 -11.71 15.68
N PHE A 69 11.51 -13.02 15.66
CA PHE A 69 11.52 -13.76 14.42
C PHE A 69 10.34 -13.29 13.55
N ARG A 70 10.64 -12.99 12.28
CA ARG A 70 9.63 -12.74 11.26
C ARG A 70 9.90 -13.78 10.17
N PHE A 71 8.91 -14.59 9.83
CA PHE A 71 8.95 -15.44 8.65
C PHE A 71 8.36 -14.64 7.49
N PRO A 72 9.16 -14.09 6.56
CA PRO A 72 8.64 -13.60 5.30
C PRO A 72 8.43 -14.81 4.37
N GLY A 73 7.29 -14.87 3.66
CA GLY A 73 7.17 -15.78 2.52
C GLY A 73 8.34 -15.53 1.57
N LEU A 74 8.97 -16.61 1.10
CA LEU A 74 10.12 -16.61 0.21
C LEU A 74 9.91 -15.62 -0.95
N ASP A 75 10.87 -14.70 -1.15
CA ASP A 75 11.11 -14.09 -2.46
C ASP A 75 11.70 -15.15 -3.40
#